data_AF-A0A6A2FCL1-F1
#
_entry.id   AF-A0A6A2FCL1-F1
#
_cell.length_a   1.000
_cell.length_b   1.000
_cell.length_c   1.000
_cell.angle_alpha   90.00
_cell.angle_beta   90.00
_cell.angle_gamma   90.00
#
_symmetry.space_group_name_H-M   'P 1'
#
loop_
_entity.id
_entity.type
_entity.pdbx_description
1 polymer ?
#
loop_
_entity_poly.entity_id
_entity_poly.type
_entity_poly.pdbx_seq_one_letter_code
_entity_poly.pdbx_strand_id
1 'polypeptide(L)'
;MKLDLDKLMTSGTGIFIMGVAWLLFWLGPAFFLFVKDPRWGHNFVIPIVFMTVGLASHFRTIASGLVAVISAFTVTIPTLLALWSWETALILAVVFFGIEIFFYFVERKIGEVINPGPRLKVWLNIHLLNFSYIGLLHMSLIFFISRWSNPGPYSTYLPAEHDIPTTIFNAMLFVLVPLAVMERYVQTLGGYAVTKIGFIWSVLMIVIPLVVINVVG
;
A
#
# COMPACT_ATOMS: atom_id res chain seq x y z
N MET A 1 -21.37 -0.46 21.95
CA MET A 1 -21.15 0.27 20.69
C MET A 1 -21.26 -0.74 19.55
N LYS A 2 -22.30 -0.68 18.71
CA LYS A 2 -22.41 -1.60 17.56
C LYS A 2 -21.35 -1.18 16.54
N LEU A 3 -20.48 -2.12 16.15
CA LEU A 3 -19.49 -1.89 15.11
C LEU A 3 -20.25 -1.73 13.78
N ASP A 4 -20.19 -0.55 13.19
CA ASP A 4 -20.79 -0.28 11.88
C ASP A 4 -19.86 -0.82 10.79
N LEU A 5 -20.02 -2.12 10.49
CA LEU A 5 -19.16 -2.85 9.55
C LEU A 5 -19.13 -2.20 8.17
N ASP A 6 -20.23 -1.57 7.73
CA ASP A 6 -20.29 -0.91 6.42
C ASP A 6 -19.34 0.29 6.31
N LYS A 7 -19.05 0.97 7.43
CA LYS A 7 -18.05 2.05 7.48
C LYS A 7 -16.61 1.56 7.47
N LEU A 8 -16.38 0.29 7.81
CA LEU A 8 -15.05 -0.33 7.83
C LEU A 8 -14.74 -1.06 6.53
N MET A 9 -15.75 -1.41 5.73
CA MET A 9 -15.55 -2.09 4.45
C MET A 9 -15.23 -1.09 3.33
N THR A 10 -14.04 -0.47 3.41
CA THR A 10 -13.50 0.44 2.38
C THR A 10 -12.20 -0.09 1.78
N SER A 11 -11.83 0.36 0.59
CA SER A 11 -10.55 -0.01 -0.02
C SER A 11 -9.38 0.41 0.85
N GLY A 12 -9.45 1.59 1.48
CA GLY A 12 -8.42 2.05 2.41
C GLY A 12 -8.21 1.15 3.62
N THR A 13 -9.30 0.67 4.24
CA THR A 13 -9.23 -0.33 5.32
C THR A 13 -8.68 -1.66 4.82
N GLY A 14 -9.10 -2.09 3.63
CA GLY A 14 -8.59 -3.29 2.97
C GLY A 14 -7.08 -3.22 2.76
N ILE A 15 -6.57 -2.09 2.24
CA ILE A 15 -5.15 -1.82 2.04
C ILE A 15 -4.39 -1.82 3.38
N PHE A 16 -4.96 -1.23 4.43
CA PHE A 16 -4.36 -1.27 5.77
C PHE A 16 -4.21 -2.71 6.28
N ILE A 17 -5.29 -3.50 6.22
CA ILE A 17 -5.29 -4.91 6.65
C ILE A 17 -4.31 -5.73 5.81
N MET A 18 -4.25 -5.48 4.50
CA MET A 18 -3.27 -6.10 3.60
C MET A 18 -1.84 -5.80 4.04
N GLY A 19 -1.53 -4.55 4.40
CA GLY A 19 -0.24 -4.18 4.99
C GLY A 19 0.05 -4.96 6.27
N VAL A 20 -0.86 -4.96 7.24
CA VAL A 20 -0.66 -5.68 8.51
C VAL A 20 -0.44 -7.19 8.27
N ALA A 21 -1.29 -7.82 7.45
CA ALA A 21 -1.23 -9.25 7.19
C ALA A 21 0.07 -9.64 6.46
N TRP A 22 0.49 -8.86 5.46
CA TRP A 22 1.72 -9.14 4.72
C TRP A 22 2.95 -8.95 5.60
N LEU A 23 2.96 -7.92 6.45
CA LEU A 23 4.06 -7.74 7.41
C LEU A 23 4.17 -8.92 8.37
N LEU A 24 3.06 -9.39 8.92
CA LEU A 24 3.05 -10.57 9.80
C LEU A 24 3.50 -11.84 9.07
N PHE A 25 3.10 -12.02 7.81
CA PHE A 25 3.56 -13.14 6.98
C PHE A 25 5.09 -13.14 6.81
N TRP A 26 5.69 -11.98 6.55
CA TRP A 26 7.13 -11.85 6.37
C TRP A 26 7.94 -11.91 7.68
N LEU A 27 7.35 -11.47 8.80
CA LEU A 27 7.97 -11.60 10.12
C LEU A 27 7.89 -13.02 10.70
N GLY A 28 6.97 -13.85 10.19
CA GLY A 28 6.79 -15.23 10.64
C GLY A 28 7.07 -16.24 9.54
N PRO A 29 6.03 -16.76 8.85
CA PRO A 29 6.16 -17.85 7.88
C PRO A 29 7.26 -17.68 6.82
N ALA A 30 7.41 -16.49 6.24
CA ALA A 30 8.37 -16.25 5.15
C ALA A 30 9.74 -15.73 5.62
N PHE A 31 9.95 -15.55 6.93
CA PHE A 31 11.18 -14.97 7.47
C PHE A 31 12.44 -15.73 7.06
N PHE A 32 12.35 -17.05 6.89
CA PHE A 32 13.49 -17.89 6.47
C PHE A 32 14.01 -17.52 5.06
N LEU A 33 13.18 -16.97 4.17
CA LEU A 33 13.60 -16.53 2.84
C LEU A 33 14.53 -15.33 2.95
N PHE A 34 14.21 -14.40 3.86
CA PHE A 34 15.05 -13.25 4.15
C PHE A 34 16.38 -13.66 4.79
N VAL A 35 16.38 -14.63 5.70
CA VAL A 35 17.63 -15.14 6.30
C VAL A 35 18.55 -15.78 5.25
N LYS A 36 17.97 -16.44 4.24
CA LYS A 36 18.73 -17.03 3.13
C LYS A 36 19.23 -15.98 2.13
N ASP A 37 18.43 -14.96 1.85
CA ASP A 37 18.77 -13.88 0.93
C ASP A 37 18.18 -12.53 1.43
N PRO A 38 19.02 -11.64 2.00
CA PRO A 38 18.55 -10.37 2.54
C PRO A 38 17.89 -9.43 1.52
N ARG A 39 18.04 -9.68 0.21
CA ARG A 39 17.39 -8.88 -0.84
C ARG A 39 15.86 -8.97 -0.77
N TRP A 40 15.30 -10.00 -0.14
CA TRP A 40 13.87 -10.09 0.16
C TRP A 40 13.38 -9.01 1.15
N GLY A 41 14.27 -8.24 1.77
CA GLY A 41 13.93 -7.26 2.81
C GLY A 41 12.95 -6.16 2.38
N HIS A 42 12.82 -5.89 1.08
CA HIS A 42 11.80 -4.97 0.55
C HIS A 42 10.37 -5.42 0.90
N ASN A 43 10.15 -6.69 1.20
CA ASN A 43 8.86 -7.20 1.66
C ASN A 43 8.48 -6.81 3.09
N PHE A 44 9.41 -6.27 3.89
CA PHE A 44 9.07 -5.59 5.15
C PHE A 44 8.67 -4.13 4.92
N VAL A 45 9.16 -3.52 3.83
CA VAL A 45 8.98 -2.11 3.49
C VAL A 45 7.59 -1.86 2.91
N ILE A 46 7.23 -2.58 1.85
CA ILE A 46 5.97 -2.39 1.11
C ILE A 46 4.72 -2.46 2.02
N PRO A 47 4.62 -3.42 2.97
CA PRO A 47 3.53 -3.46 3.94
C PRO A 47 3.36 -2.20 4.76
N ILE A 48 4.48 -1.57 5.17
CA ILE A 48 4.45 -0.34 5.96
C ILE A 48 3.94 0.83 5.11
N VAL A 49 4.27 0.86 3.82
CA VAL A 49 3.68 1.82 2.88
C VAL A 49 2.18 1.60 2.74
N PHE A 50 1.71 0.35 2.62
CA PHE A 50 0.27 0.06 2.62
C PHE A 50 -0.41 0.50 3.91
N MET A 51 0.19 0.26 5.07
CA MET A 51 -0.36 0.74 6.34
C MET A 51 -0.44 2.26 6.38
N THR A 52 0.60 2.97 5.91
CA THR A 52 0.61 4.44 5.82
C THR A 52 -0.54 4.96 4.94
N VAL A 53 -0.67 4.43 3.71
CA VAL A 53 -1.73 4.83 2.77
C VAL A 53 -3.12 4.45 3.29
N GLY A 54 -3.25 3.27 3.89
CA GLY A 54 -4.49 2.78 4.48
C GLY A 54 -4.96 3.66 5.65
N LEU A 55 -4.05 4.05 6.56
CA LEU A 55 -4.38 4.99 7.65
C LEU A 55 -4.81 6.36 7.13
N ALA A 56 -4.17 6.86 6.08
CA ALA A 56 -4.53 8.16 5.52
C ALA A 56 -5.96 8.24 5.00
N SER A 57 -6.51 7.11 4.52
CA SER A 57 -7.92 7.00 4.12
C SER A 57 -8.91 7.22 5.29
N HIS A 58 -8.46 6.96 6.52
CA HIS A 58 -9.23 7.11 7.74
C HIS A 58 -9.06 8.48 8.38
N PHE A 59 -7.83 9.04 8.39
CA PHE A 59 -7.57 10.33 9.02
C PHE A 59 -8.11 11.49 8.20
N ARG A 60 -8.04 11.39 6.85
CA ARG A 60 -8.65 12.34 5.90
C ARG A 60 -8.21 13.80 6.11
N THR A 61 -7.00 14.02 6.60
CA THR A 61 -6.39 15.35 6.69
C THR A 61 -5.37 15.57 5.57
N ILE A 62 -5.07 16.83 5.27
CA ILE A 62 -4.11 17.17 4.21
C ILE A 62 -2.70 16.68 4.58
N ALA A 63 -2.30 16.81 5.84
CA ALA A 63 -0.98 16.38 6.30
C ALA A 63 -0.80 14.87 6.13
N SER A 64 -1.78 14.09 6.57
CA SER A 64 -1.86 12.64 6.37
C SER A 64 -1.84 12.25 4.88
N GLY A 65 -2.65 12.91 4.05
CA GLY A 65 -2.66 12.68 2.61
C GLY A 65 -1.30 12.95 1.94
N LEU A 66 -0.59 14.00 2.36
CA LEU A 66 0.75 14.30 1.84
C LEU A 66 1.78 13.24 2.24
N VAL A 67 1.78 12.80 3.51
CA VAL A 67 2.66 11.73 3.99
C VAL A 67 2.42 10.45 3.23
N ALA A 68 1.15 10.08 3.00
CA ALA A 68 0.79 8.91 2.22
C ALA A 68 1.29 9.00 0.76
N VAL A 69 1.16 10.15 0.11
CA VAL A 69 1.69 10.35 -1.26
C VAL A 69 3.21 10.23 -1.29
N ILE A 70 3.89 10.95 -0.40
CA ILE A 70 5.36 10.95 -0.34
C ILE A 70 5.86 9.53 -0.04
N SER A 71 5.27 8.85 0.94
CA SER A 71 5.61 7.46 1.26
C SER A 71 5.40 6.54 0.04
N ALA A 72 4.23 6.62 -0.60
CA ALA A 72 3.89 5.76 -1.73
C ALA A 72 4.82 5.93 -2.94
N PHE A 73 5.28 7.15 -3.25
CA PHE A 73 6.19 7.39 -4.37
C PHE A 73 7.66 7.21 -3.98
N THR A 74 8.09 7.89 -2.91
CA THR A 74 9.50 7.98 -2.52
C THR A 74 10.02 6.68 -1.93
N VAL A 75 9.18 5.87 -1.27
CA VAL A 75 9.62 4.56 -0.77
C VAL A 75 9.48 3.50 -1.85
N THR A 76 8.30 3.36 -2.46
CA THR A 76 8.01 2.26 -3.38
C THR A 76 8.90 2.28 -4.62
N ILE A 77 9.01 3.42 -5.32
CA ILE A 77 9.69 3.47 -6.62
C ILE A 77 11.20 3.16 -6.48
N PRO A 78 11.97 3.84 -5.60
CA PRO A 78 13.39 3.55 -5.46
C PRO A 78 13.67 2.15 -4.92
N THR A 79 12.82 1.64 -4.01
CA THR A 79 12.94 0.27 -3.48
C THR A 79 12.79 -0.73 -4.61
N LEU A 80 11.75 -0.59 -5.44
CA LEU A 80 11.44 -1.54 -6.50
C LEU A 80 12.26 -1.33 -7.78
N LEU A 81 12.99 -0.23 -7.91
CA LEU A 81 14.00 -0.04 -8.95
C LEU A 81 15.42 -0.38 -8.47
N ALA A 82 15.55 -0.97 -7.28
CA ALA A 82 16.84 -1.29 -6.66
C ALA A 82 17.81 -0.09 -6.61
N LEU A 83 17.28 1.12 -6.39
CA LEU A 83 18.09 2.32 -6.21
C LEU A 83 18.66 2.40 -4.79
N TRP A 84 17.95 1.83 -3.82
CA TRP A 84 18.33 1.80 -2.41
C TRP A 84 18.34 0.38 -1.87
N SER A 85 19.11 0.19 -0.79
CA SER A 85 19.05 -1.02 0.00
C SER A 85 17.72 -1.10 0.76
N TRP A 86 17.33 -2.31 1.16
CA TRP A 86 16.08 -2.52 1.89
C TRP A 86 16.11 -1.86 3.27
N GLU A 87 17.27 -1.73 3.91
CA GLU A 87 17.43 -1.06 5.22
C GLU A 87 17.09 0.42 5.10
N THR A 88 17.61 1.10 4.07
CA THR A 88 17.35 2.51 3.81
C THR A 88 15.85 2.73 3.57
N ALA A 89 15.26 1.88 2.73
CA ALA A 89 13.85 1.92 2.42
C ALA A 89 12.97 1.65 3.66
N LEU A 90 13.36 0.69 4.51
CA LEU A 90 12.66 0.34 5.74
C LEU A 90 12.66 1.49 6.74
N ILE A 91 13.81 2.13 6.95
CA ILE A 91 13.92 3.31 7.83
C ILE A 91 12.97 4.40 7.36
N LEU A 92 12.98 4.73 6.05
CA LEU A 92 12.07 5.74 5.51
C LEU A 92 10.60 5.35 5.65
N ALA A 93 10.24 4.10 5.38
CA ALA A 93 8.88 3.61 5.55
C ALA A 93 8.40 3.74 7.01
N VAL A 94 9.23 3.32 7.97
CA VAL A 94 8.93 3.44 9.41
C VAL A 94 8.83 4.90 9.83
N VAL A 95 9.72 5.78 9.34
CA VAL A 95 9.66 7.22 9.63
C VAL A 95 8.35 7.82 9.11
N PHE A 96 7.97 7.56 7.86
CA PHE A 96 6.71 8.08 7.32
C PHE A 96 5.49 7.52 8.07
N PHE A 97 5.49 6.24 8.40
CA PHE A 97 4.43 5.64 9.20
C PHE A 97 4.36 6.25 10.61
N GLY A 98 5.50 6.53 11.24
CA GLY A 98 5.59 7.23 12.51
C GLY A 98 5.07 8.66 12.44
N ILE A 99 5.39 9.40 11.38
CA ILE A 99 4.86 10.75 11.11
C ILE A 99 3.35 10.70 10.92
N GLU A 100 2.83 9.71 10.21
CA GLU A 100 1.39 9.49 9.99
C GLU A 100 0.64 9.32 11.32
N ILE A 101 1.17 8.46 12.20
CA ILE A 101 0.64 8.27 13.57
C ILE A 101 0.76 9.55 14.39
N PHE A 102 1.88 10.26 14.29
CA PHE A 102 2.08 11.53 15.00
C PHE A 102 1.05 12.59 14.57
N PHE A 103 0.83 12.76 13.28
CA PHE A 103 -0.18 13.71 12.77
C PHE A 103 -1.58 13.35 13.25
N TYR A 104 -1.94 12.07 13.28
CA TYR A 104 -3.22 11.67 13.86
C TYR A 104 -3.40 12.16 15.30
N PHE A 105 -2.41 11.98 16.16
CA PHE A 105 -2.52 12.40 17.56
C PHE A 105 -2.54 13.93 17.70
N VAL A 106 -1.71 14.63 16.93
CA VAL A 106 -1.65 16.10 16.96
C VAL A 106 -2.94 16.71 16.45
N GLU A 107 -3.42 16.30 15.28
CA GLU A 107 -4.59 16.91 14.63
C GLU A 107 -5.89 16.62 15.39
N ARG A 108 -5.95 15.53 16.16
CA ARG A 108 -7.05 15.31 17.12
C ARG A 108 -7.10 16.34 18.25
N LYS A 109 -6.01 17.04 18.53
CA LYS A 109 -5.92 18.04 19.60
C LYS A 109 -6.06 19.45 19.08
N ILE A 110 -5.41 19.76 17.96
CA ILE A 110 -5.28 21.14 17.47
C ILE A 110 -6.04 21.42 16.16
N GLY A 111 -6.67 20.41 15.57
CA GLY A 111 -7.23 20.49 14.21
C GLY A 111 -6.15 20.28 13.14
N GLU A 112 -6.49 20.56 11.88
CA GLU A 112 -5.58 20.35 10.74
C GLU A 112 -4.27 21.14 10.90
N VAL A 113 -3.13 20.45 10.83
CA VAL A 113 -1.80 21.07 10.91
C VAL A 113 -1.52 21.90 9.65
N ILE A 114 -2.03 21.46 8.50
CA ILE A 114 -1.88 22.13 7.21
C ILE A 114 -3.26 22.59 6.75
N ASN A 115 -3.50 23.90 6.79
CA ASN A 115 -4.79 24.50 6.43
C ASN A 115 -4.62 25.59 5.35
N PRO A 116 -4.52 25.21 4.07
CA PRO A 116 -4.35 26.15 2.97
C PRO A 116 -5.66 26.89 2.64
N GLY A 117 -5.58 27.87 1.74
CA GLY A 117 -6.77 28.60 1.29
C GLY A 117 -7.86 27.69 0.70
N PRO A 118 -9.14 28.12 0.70
CA PRO A 118 -10.30 27.23 0.49
C PRO A 118 -10.25 26.39 -0.80
N ARG A 119 -9.84 27.00 -1.92
CA ARG A 119 -9.76 26.30 -3.22
C ARG A 119 -8.71 25.20 -3.22
N LEU A 120 -7.52 25.49 -2.69
CA LEU A 120 -6.43 24.52 -2.61
C LEU A 120 -6.77 23.41 -1.60
N LYS A 121 -7.41 23.75 -0.48
CA LYS A 121 -7.88 22.77 0.51
C LYS A 121 -8.83 21.73 -0.10
N VAL A 122 -9.84 22.19 -0.83
CA VAL A 122 -10.78 21.29 -1.52
C VAL A 122 -10.04 20.41 -2.54
N TRP A 123 -9.17 21.00 -3.35
CA TRP A 123 -8.39 20.25 -4.34
C TRP A 123 -7.53 19.16 -3.69
N LEU A 124 -6.78 19.49 -2.63
CA LEU A 124 -5.92 18.54 -1.91
C LEU A 124 -6.74 17.40 -1.28
N ASN A 125 -7.86 17.72 -0.63
CA ASN A 125 -8.74 16.71 -0.05
C ASN A 125 -9.30 15.75 -1.10
N ILE A 126 -9.56 16.23 -2.32
CA ILE A 126 -10.03 15.38 -3.42
C ILE A 126 -8.88 14.54 -4.00
N HIS A 127 -7.66 15.06 -4.13
CA HIS A 127 -6.65 14.41 -4.98
C HIS A 127 -5.56 13.64 -4.23
N LEU A 128 -5.20 14.01 -2.99
CA LEU A 128 -4.05 13.40 -2.31
C LEU A 128 -4.15 11.88 -2.16
N LEU A 129 -5.30 11.37 -1.69
CA LEU A 129 -5.47 9.93 -1.53
C LEU A 129 -5.47 9.17 -2.88
N ASN A 130 -5.91 9.81 -3.96
CA ASN A 130 -5.81 9.19 -5.29
C ASN A 130 -4.35 9.10 -5.73
N PHE A 131 -3.58 10.15 -5.50
CA PHE A 131 -2.16 10.13 -5.80
C PHE A 131 -1.44 9.05 -4.99
N SER A 132 -1.77 8.85 -3.71
CA SER A 132 -1.16 7.75 -2.95
C SER A 132 -1.52 6.38 -3.53
N TYR A 133 -2.77 6.17 -3.97
CA TYR A 133 -3.14 4.91 -4.63
C TYR A 133 -2.42 4.73 -5.97
N ILE A 134 -2.27 5.80 -6.77
CA ILE A 134 -1.46 5.78 -7.99
C ILE A 134 0.01 5.47 -7.66
N GLY A 135 0.54 5.99 -6.56
CA GLY A 135 1.88 5.64 -6.06
C GLY A 135 2.01 4.14 -5.80
N LEU A 136 1.00 3.51 -5.18
CA LEU A 136 0.98 2.05 -4.99
C LEU A 136 0.93 1.28 -6.32
N LEU A 137 0.20 1.78 -7.33
CA LEU A 137 0.12 1.16 -8.66
C LEU A 137 1.48 1.06 -9.35
N HIS A 138 2.40 1.97 -9.05
CA HIS A 138 3.75 1.91 -9.62
C HIS A 138 4.46 0.61 -9.26
N MET A 139 4.12 -0.05 -8.15
CA MET A 139 4.67 -1.37 -7.83
C MET A 139 4.37 -2.40 -8.93
N SER A 140 3.08 -2.56 -9.27
CA SER A 140 2.66 -3.47 -10.34
C SER A 140 3.28 -3.09 -11.68
N LEU A 141 3.35 -1.79 -11.99
CA LEU A 141 3.92 -1.31 -13.25
C LEU A 141 5.42 -1.59 -13.36
N ILE A 142 6.20 -1.28 -12.32
CA ILE A 142 7.64 -1.56 -12.26
C ILE A 142 7.89 -3.06 -12.38
N PHE A 143 7.08 -3.86 -11.67
CA PHE A 143 7.16 -5.32 -11.75
C PHE A 143 6.96 -5.82 -13.18
N PHE A 144 5.83 -5.54 -13.83
CA PHE A 144 5.51 -6.10 -15.14
C PHE A 144 6.32 -5.51 -16.29
N ILE A 145 6.59 -4.21 -16.28
CA ILE A 145 7.21 -3.51 -17.42
C ILE A 145 8.74 -3.63 -17.36
N SER A 146 9.32 -3.72 -16.17
CA SER A 146 10.77 -3.62 -15.97
C SER A 146 11.36 -4.89 -15.35
N ARG A 147 10.94 -5.27 -14.15
CA ARG A 147 11.61 -6.36 -13.41
C ARG A 147 11.31 -7.75 -13.95
N TRP A 148 10.10 -7.99 -14.45
CA TRP A 148 9.67 -9.31 -14.91
C TRP A 148 10.44 -9.80 -16.14
N SER A 149 10.76 -8.91 -17.07
CA SER A 149 11.48 -9.28 -18.31
C SER A 149 12.99 -9.16 -18.18
N ASN A 150 13.48 -8.36 -17.22
CA ASN A 150 14.91 -8.07 -17.09
C ASN A 150 15.31 -7.89 -15.61
N PRO A 151 15.41 -8.96 -14.81
CA PRO A 151 15.72 -8.85 -13.38
C PRO A 151 17.21 -8.50 -13.10
N GLY A 152 18.11 -8.74 -14.06
CA GLY A 152 19.56 -8.61 -13.89
C GLY A 152 20.03 -7.26 -13.34
N PRO A 153 19.60 -6.11 -13.91
CA PRO A 153 19.96 -4.77 -13.43
C PRO A 153 19.57 -4.48 -11.97
N TYR A 154 18.62 -5.22 -11.41
CA TYR A 154 18.06 -4.98 -10.07
C TYR A 154 18.65 -5.90 -9.00
N SER A 155 19.49 -6.87 -9.42
CA SER A 155 19.98 -7.97 -8.58
C SER A 155 20.85 -7.54 -7.39
N THR A 156 21.34 -6.31 -7.38
CA THR A 156 22.10 -5.72 -6.27
C THR A 156 21.29 -5.67 -4.97
N TYR A 157 20.02 -5.28 -5.04
CA TYR A 157 19.17 -5.11 -3.85
C TYR A 157 17.86 -5.89 -3.91
N LEU A 158 17.49 -6.45 -5.05
CA LEU A 158 16.26 -7.21 -5.21
C LEU A 158 16.55 -8.62 -5.74
N PRO A 159 15.82 -9.65 -5.28
CA PRO A 159 15.90 -10.97 -5.87
C PRO A 159 15.17 -10.98 -7.23
N ALA A 160 15.46 -12.00 -8.03
CA ALA A 160 14.66 -12.30 -9.21
C ALA A 160 13.34 -12.94 -8.75
N GLU A 161 12.23 -12.25 -8.97
CA GLU A 161 10.90 -12.67 -8.51
C GLU A 161 10.05 -13.07 -9.71
N HIS A 162 10.20 -14.32 -10.15
CA HIS A 162 9.35 -14.91 -11.19
C HIS A 162 8.28 -15.86 -10.62
N ASP A 163 8.13 -15.88 -9.30
CA ASP A 163 7.21 -16.79 -8.65
C ASP A 163 5.76 -16.35 -8.87
N ILE A 164 4.92 -17.34 -9.17
CA ILE A 164 3.49 -17.17 -9.46
C ILE A 164 2.75 -16.33 -8.39
N PRO A 165 2.99 -16.51 -7.07
CA PRO A 165 2.34 -15.67 -6.05
C PRO A 165 2.60 -14.17 -6.23
N THR A 166 3.84 -13.79 -6.56
CA THR A 166 4.22 -12.39 -6.77
C THR A 166 3.55 -11.82 -8.02
N THR A 167 3.47 -12.59 -9.10
CA THR A 167 2.74 -12.21 -10.32
C THR A 167 1.27 -11.97 -10.06
N ILE A 168 0.61 -12.89 -9.36
CA ILE A 168 -0.81 -12.79 -9.01
C ILE A 168 -1.05 -11.55 -8.15
N PHE A 169 -0.23 -11.36 -7.12
CA PHE A 169 -0.34 -10.19 -6.23
C PHE A 169 -0.25 -8.87 -7.01
N ASN A 170 0.77 -8.72 -7.88
CA ASN A 170 0.93 -7.51 -8.70
C ASN A 170 -0.22 -7.31 -9.69
N ALA A 171 -0.74 -8.38 -10.31
CA ALA A 171 -1.90 -8.31 -11.20
C ALA A 171 -3.16 -7.87 -10.45
N MET A 172 -3.38 -8.40 -9.24
CA MET A 172 -4.52 -8.02 -8.42
C MET A 172 -4.41 -6.58 -7.90
N LEU A 173 -3.21 -6.11 -7.53
CA LEU A 173 -3.01 -4.72 -7.12
C LEU A 173 -3.32 -3.74 -8.26
N PHE A 174 -2.98 -4.12 -9.49
CA PHE A 174 -3.30 -3.34 -10.69
C PHE A 174 -4.81 -3.11 -10.86
N VAL A 175 -5.64 -4.05 -10.40
CA VAL A 175 -7.11 -3.93 -10.37
C VAL A 175 -7.59 -3.18 -9.12
N LEU A 176 -6.96 -3.40 -7.97
CA LEU A 176 -7.35 -2.77 -6.71
C LEU A 176 -7.24 -1.24 -6.77
N VAL A 177 -6.17 -0.70 -7.36
CA VAL A 177 -5.96 0.76 -7.37
C VAL A 177 -7.08 1.50 -8.10
N PRO A 178 -7.48 1.12 -9.34
CA PRO A 178 -8.66 1.68 -9.98
C PRO A 178 -9.92 1.61 -9.10
N LEU A 179 -10.18 0.48 -8.43
CA LEU A 179 -11.33 0.35 -7.53
C LEU A 179 -11.25 1.31 -6.34
N ALA A 180 -10.07 1.46 -5.74
CA ALA A 180 -9.81 2.37 -4.62
C ALA A 180 -9.97 3.84 -5.01
N VAL A 181 -9.59 4.21 -6.24
CA VAL A 181 -9.86 5.56 -6.80
C VAL A 181 -11.35 5.72 -7.09
N MET A 182 -11.98 4.72 -7.71
CA MET A 182 -13.40 4.75 -8.07
C MET A 182 -14.32 4.89 -6.87
N GLU A 183 -14.03 4.26 -5.72
CA GLU A 183 -14.90 4.31 -4.54
C GLU A 183 -15.21 5.74 -4.07
N ARG A 184 -14.33 6.69 -4.41
CA ARG A 184 -14.45 8.10 -4.04
C ARG A 184 -15.38 8.89 -4.95
N TYR A 185 -15.63 8.39 -6.15
CA TYR A 185 -16.43 9.05 -7.19
C TYR A 185 -17.68 8.27 -7.58
N VAL A 186 -17.68 6.97 -7.33
CA VAL A 186 -18.70 6.02 -7.76
C VAL A 186 -19.17 5.24 -6.53
N GLN A 187 -20.45 5.37 -6.20
CA GLN A 187 -21.04 4.67 -5.05
C GLN A 187 -21.29 3.19 -5.35
N THR A 188 -21.80 2.88 -6.54
CA THR A 188 -22.21 1.54 -6.95
C THR A 188 -21.74 1.19 -8.35
N LEU A 189 -21.38 -0.07 -8.56
CA LEU A 189 -21.11 -0.65 -9.88
C LEU A 189 -22.11 -1.80 -10.09
N GLY A 190 -23.09 -1.57 -10.96
CA GLY A 190 -24.28 -2.42 -11.04
C GLY A 190 -25.09 -2.34 -9.73
N GLY A 191 -25.29 -3.50 -9.08
CA GLY A 191 -26.01 -3.60 -7.80
C GLY A 191 -25.12 -3.60 -6.55
N TYR A 192 -23.81 -3.46 -6.69
CA TYR A 192 -22.86 -3.62 -5.58
C TYR A 192 -22.16 -2.29 -5.23
N ALA A 193 -21.98 -2.03 -3.93
CA ALA A 193 -21.24 -0.87 -3.46
C ALA A 193 -19.74 -1.02 -3.79
N VAL A 194 -19.16 -0.01 -4.44
CA VAL A 194 -17.74 -0.04 -4.87
C VAL A 194 -16.79 -0.21 -3.68
N THR A 195 -17.11 0.42 -2.55
CA THR A 195 -16.36 0.30 -1.29
C THR A 195 -16.24 -1.16 -0.83
N LYS A 196 -17.33 -1.93 -0.92
CA LYS A 196 -17.36 -3.35 -0.55
C LYS A 196 -16.56 -4.20 -1.54
N ILE A 197 -16.66 -3.91 -2.84
CA ILE A 197 -15.88 -4.61 -3.87
C ILE A 197 -14.38 -4.40 -3.62
N GLY A 198 -13.93 -3.17 -3.42
CA GLY A 198 -12.51 -2.86 -3.16
C GLY A 198 -11.99 -3.47 -1.85
N PHE A 199 -12.80 -3.46 -0.79
CA PHE A 199 -12.47 -4.14 0.47
C PHE A 199 -12.31 -5.66 0.28
N ILE A 200 -13.31 -6.32 -0.32
CA ILE A 200 -13.28 -7.77 -0.57
C ILE A 200 -12.08 -8.12 -1.45
N TRP A 201 -11.81 -7.32 -2.48
CA TRP A 201 -10.65 -7.52 -3.36
C TRP A 201 -9.33 -7.45 -2.59
N SER A 202 -9.19 -6.49 -1.68
CA SER A 202 -8.01 -6.38 -0.80
C SER A 202 -7.85 -7.61 0.10
N VAL A 203 -8.95 -8.16 0.62
CA VAL A 203 -8.92 -9.41 1.41
C VAL A 203 -8.53 -10.60 0.54
N LEU A 204 -9.07 -10.70 -0.68
CA LEU A 204 -8.70 -11.74 -1.65
C LEU A 204 -7.21 -11.67 -2.01
N MET A 205 -6.63 -10.48 -2.08
CA MET A 205 -5.18 -10.29 -2.28
C MET A 205 -4.31 -10.83 -1.14
N ILE A 206 -4.89 -11.11 0.04
CA ILE A 206 -4.20 -11.82 1.13
C ILE A 206 -4.41 -13.32 0.96
N VAL A 207 -5.66 -13.74 0.77
CA VAL A 207 -6.04 -15.16 0.75
C VAL A 207 -5.46 -15.89 -0.46
N ILE A 208 -5.58 -15.32 -1.66
CA ILE A 208 -5.20 -16.00 -2.90
C ILE A 208 -3.69 -16.29 -2.94
N PRO A 209 -2.78 -15.31 -2.72
CA PRO A 209 -1.35 -15.61 -2.70
C PRO A 209 -0.98 -16.66 -1.65
N LEU A 210 -1.57 -16.62 -0.45
CA LEU A 210 -1.31 -17.62 0.58
C LEU A 210 -1.76 -19.02 0.16
N VAL A 211 -2.94 -19.17 -0.46
CA VAL A 211 -3.40 -20.46 -0.98
C VAL A 211 -2.46 -20.95 -2.08
N VAL A 212 -2.06 -20.07 -3.01
CA VAL A 212 -1.15 -20.44 -4.10
C VAL A 212 0.22 -20.89 -3.56
N ILE A 213 0.77 -20.21 -2.55
CA ILE A 213 2.01 -20.61 -1.90
C ILE A 213 1.92 -22.03 -1.32
N ASN A 214 0.77 -22.42 -0.76
CA ASN A 214 0.59 -23.76 -0.17
C ASN A 214 0.27 -24.86 -1.19
N VAL A 215 -0.21 -24.51 -2.39
CA VAL A 215 -0.61 -25.48 -3.42
C VAL A 215 0.50 -25.68 -4.47
N VAL A 216 1.25 -24.62 -4.77
CA VAL A 216 2.25 -24.59 -5.85
C VAL A 216 3.69 -24.57 -5.31
N GLY A 217 3.89 -24.10 -4.07
CA GLY A 217 5.20 -24.11 -3.38
C GLY A 217 5.43 -25.38 -2.58
#